data_AF-A0A5J5BKI3-F1
#
_entry.id   AF-A0A5J5BKI3-F1
#
_cell.length_a   1.000
_cell.length_b   1.000
_cell.length_c   1.000
_cell.angle_alpha   90.00
_cell.angle_beta   90.00
_cell.angle_gamma   90.00
#
_symmetry.space_group_name_H-M   'P 1'
#
loop_
_entity.id
_entity.type
_entity.pdbx_description
1 polymer ?
#
loop_
_entity_poly.entity_id
_entity_poly.type
_entity_poly.pdbx_seq_one_letter_code
_entity_poly.pdbx_strand_id
1 'polypeptide(L)' 'MYALCADAWFQAAKRKVSDSPSDPTVKDDQADSVVVEYGDFVKVLGELSPSLSVAELRKYELLRDQFGGASR' A
#
# COMPACT_ATOMS: atom_id res chain seq x y z
N MET A 1 5.91 2.95 1.34
CA MET A 1 4.63 3.69 1.43
C MET A 1 3.90 3.70 0.10
N TYR A 2 4.54 4.03 -1.03
CA TYR A 2 3.90 4.01 -2.36
C TYR A 2 3.35 2.65 -2.81
N ALA A 3 4.12 1.56 -2.70
CA ALA A 3 3.67 0.22 -3.12
C ALA A 3 2.41 -0.24 -2.36
N LEU A 4 2.44 -0.13 -1.02
CA LEU A 4 1.30 -0.47 -0.16
C LEU A 4 0.02 0.27 -0.55
N CYS A 5 0.09 1.59 -0.77
CA CYS A 5 -1.10 2.37 -1.11
C CYS A 5 -1.61 2.05 -2.53
N ALA A 6 -0.72 1.81 -3.49
CA ALA A 6 -1.10 1.44 -4.85
C ALA A 6 -1.81 0.07 -4.87
N ASP A 7 -1.24 -0.90 -4.17
CA ASP A 7 -1.80 -2.25 -4.08
C ASP A 7 -3.13 -2.26 -3.30
N ALA A 8 -3.25 -1.48 -2.22
CA ALA A 8 -4.51 -1.34 -1.47
C ALA A 8 -5.61 -0.69 -2.31
N TRP A 9 -5.26 0.31 -3.12
CA TRP A 9 -6.20 0.89 -4.08
C TRP A 9 -6.67 -0.13 -5.12
N PHE A 10 -5.75 -0.92 -5.68
CA PHE A 10 -6.11 -1.97 -6.63
C PHE A 10 -6.97 -3.07 -6.00
N GLN A 11 -6.68 -3.42 -4.74
CA GLN A 11 -7.47 -4.36 -3.96
C GLN A 11 -8.89 -3.85 -3.70
N ALA A 12 -9.04 -2.56 -3.39
CA ALA A 12 -10.34 -1.89 -3.26
C ALA A 12 -11.11 -1.84 -4.60
N ALA A 13 -10.42 -1.58 -5.70
CA ALA A 13 -11.01 -1.60 -7.04
C ALA A 13 -11.53 -3.00 -7.41
N LYS A 14 -10.75 -4.06 -7.14
CA LYS A 14 -11.16 -5.45 -7.34
C LYS A 14 -12.40 -5.81 -6.52
N ARG A 15 -12.44 -5.38 -5.25
CA ARG A 15 -13.58 -5.59 -4.36
C ARG A 15 -14.84 -4.93 -4.92
N LYS A 16 -14.75 -3.65 -5.32
CA LYS A 16 -15.86 -2.90 -5.91
C LYS A 16 -16.45 -3.57 -7.16
N VAL A 17 -15.59 -4.08 -8.07
CA VAL A 17 -16.04 -4.80 -9.28
C VAL A 17 -16.70 -6.13 -8.93
N SER A 18 -16.25 -6.80 -7.88
CA SER A 18 -16.80 -8.10 -7.45
C SER A 18 -18.16 -7.96 -6.74
N ASP A 19 -18.34 -6.86 -5.99
CA ASP A 19 -19.53 -6.60 -5.17
C ASP A 19 -20.69 -5.92 -5.93
N SER A 20 -20.44 -5.44 -7.15
CA SER A 20 -21.44 -4.81 -8.02
C SER A 20 -22.19 -5.86 -8.85
N PRO A 21 -23.40 -6.32 -8.47
CA PRO A 21 -24.31 -6.89 -9.46
C PRO A 21 -24.62 -5.79 -10.47
N SER A 22 -24.54 -6.10 -11.75
CA SER A 22 -24.81 -5.16 -12.85
C SER A 22 -26.24 -4.61 -12.75
N ASP A 23 -26.45 -3.54 -11.98
CA ASP A 23 -27.76 -2.90 -11.87
C ASP A 23 -27.77 -1.70 -12.82
N PRO A 24 -28.41 -1.81 -13.99
CA PRO A 24 -28.28 -0.84 -15.09
C PRO A 24 -28.97 0.50 -14.79
N THR A 25 -29.58 0.65 -13.61
CA THR A 25 -30.36 1.83 -13.21
C THR A 25 -29.55 2.88 -12.47
N VAL A 26 -28.35 2.55 -11.99
CA VAL A 26 -27.52 3.47 -11.21
C VAL A 26 -26.61 4.28 -12.14
N LYS A 27 -27.14 5.41 -12.65
CA LYS A 27 -26.30 6.50 -13.14
C LYS A 27 -25.77 7.25 -11.92
N ASP A 28 -24.63 6.81 -11.41
CA ASP A 28 -24.00 7.50 -10.28
C ASP A 28 -22.54 7.73 -10.59
N ASP A 29 -22.10 8.98 -10.58
CA ASP A 29 -20.68 9.37 -10.65
C ASP A 29 -19.88 8.70 -9.50
N GLN A 30 -20.56 8.18 -8.47
CA GLN A 30 -19.98 7.34 -7.42
C GLN A 30 -19.57 5.93 -7.90
N ALA A 31 -20.05 5.45 -9.04
CA ALA A 31 -19.67 4.15 -9.63
C ALA A 31 -18.18 4.09 -10.02
N ASP A 32 -17.56 5.23 -10.33
CA ASP A 32 -16.14 5.31 -10.69
C ASP A 32 -15.21 5.65 -9.50
N SER A 33 -15.78 6.01 -8.34
CA SER A 33 -14.99 6.36 -7.15
C SER A 33 -14.55 5.14 -6.34
N VAL A 34 -13.25 4.82 -6.32
CA VAL A 34 -12.71 3.72 -5.51
C VAL A 34 -12.40 4.19 -4.09
N VAL A 35 -13.13 3.67 -3.10
CA VAL A 35 -12.89 3.93 -1.68
C VAL A 35 -12.05 2.81 -1.09
N VAL A 36 -10.86 3.15 -0.62
CA VAL A 36 -9.95 2.20 0.04
C VAL A 36 -10.31 2.08 1.51
N GLU A 37 -10.54 0.84 1.96
CA GLU A 37 -10.87 0.53 3.34
C GLU A 37 -9.68 -0.08 4.08
N TYR A 38 -9.71 -0.08 5.41
CA TYR A 38 -8.67 -0.68 6.24
C TYR A 38 -8.40 -2.15 5.87
N GLY A 39 -9.44 -2.91 5.53
CA GLY A 39 -9.31 -4.32 5.11
C GLY A 39 -8.47 -4.50 3.84
N ASP A 40 -8.49 -3.54 2.92
CA ASP A 40 -7.67 -3.59 1.70
C ASP A 40 -6.18 -3.47 2.03
N PHE A 41 -5.83 -2.62 3.01
CA PHE A 41 -4.46 -2.51 3.52
C PHE A 41 -4.00 -3.77 4.25
N VAL A 42 -4.85 -4.34 5.12
CA VAL A 42 -4.51 -5.56 5.86
C VAL A 42 -4.24 -6.74 4.92
N LYS A 43 -5.06 -6.87 3.87
CA LYS A 43 -4.89 -7.93 2.88
C LYS A 43 -3.57 -7.80 2.12
N VAL A 44 -3.27 -6.60 1.63
CA VAL A 44 -2.03 -6.32 0.89
C VAL A 44 -0.80 -6.46 1.78
N LEU A 45 -0.89 -6.09 3.06
CA LEU A 45 0.21 -6.23 4.01
C LEU A 45 0.64 -7.69 4.19
N GLY A 46 -0.28 -8.65 4.04
CA GLY A 46 0.03 -10.08 4.05
C GLY A 46 0.72 -10.59 2.77
N GLU A 47 0.58 -9.87 1.66
CA GLU A 47 1.16 -10.23 0.36
C GLU A 47 2.50 -9.51 0.10
N LEU A 48 2.70 -8.33 0.71
CA LEU A 48 3.91 -7.54 0.54
C LEU A 48 5.08 -8.08 1.35
N SER A 49 6.21 -8.26 0.67
CA SER A 49 7.50 -8.53 1.31
C SER A 49 8.27 -7.22 1.54
N PRO A 50 8.90 -7.01 2.71
CA PRO A 50 9.78 -5.88 2.93
C PRO A 50 10.90 -5.83 1.90
N SER A 51 11.18 -4.64 1.36
CA SER A 51 12.21 -4.44 0.34
C SER A 51 13.64 -4.39 0.89
N LEU A 52 13.79 -4.34 2.22
CA LEU A 52 15.08 -4.28 2.90
C LEU A 52 15.16 -5.36 3.96
N SER A 53 16.30 -6.04 3.99
CA SER A 53 16.62 -6.98 5.06
C SER A 53 17.14 -6.27 6.31
N VAL A 54 17.07 -6.96 7.44
CA VAL A 54 17.65 -6.49 8.70
C VAL A 54 19.18 -6.36 8.60
N ALA A 55 19.84 -7.20 7.79
CA ALA A 55 21.29 -7.11 7.58
C ALA A 55 21.68 -5.82 6.83
N GLU A 56 20.92 -5.45 5.81
CA GLU A 56 21.13 -4.19 5.08
C GLU A 56 20.88 -2.98 5.96
N LEU A 57 19.81 -3.00 6.78
CA LEU A 57 19.55 -1.94 7.75
C LEU A 57 20.74 -1.71 8.68
N ARG A 58 21.29 -2.77 9.29
CA ARG A 58 22.46 -2.67 10.17
C ARG A 58 23.69 -2.12 9.44
N LYS A 59 23.89 -2.51 8.19
CA LYS A 59 24.99 -1.98 7.36
C LYS A 59 24.84 -0.47 7.15
N TYR A 60 23.64 0.01 6.87
CA TYR A 60 23.38 1.45 6.69
C TYR A 60 23.51 2.22 7.99
N GLU A 61 23.09 1.65 9.13
CA GLU A 61 23.30 2.24 10.45
C GLU A 61 24.78 2.41 10.77
N LEU A 62 25.59 1.36 10.54
CA LEU A 62 27.04 1.43 10.74
C LEU A 62 27.69 2.51 9.86
N LEU A 63 27.29 2.60 8.58
CA LEU A 63 27.79 3.63 7.67
C LEU A 63 27.39 5.03 8.13
N ARG A 64 26.16 5.21 8.59
CA ARG A 64 25.70 6.49 9.16
C ARG A 64 26.53 6.86 10.39
N ASP A 65 26.81 5.92 11.28
CA ASP A 65 27.57 6.20 12.50
C ASP A 65 29.04 6.54 12.20
N GLN A 66 29.62 5.97 11.13
CA GLN A 66 30.99 6.26 10.70
C GLN A 66 31.14 7.58 9.93
N PHE A 67 30.15 7.93 9.10
CA PHE A 67 30.28 9.01 8.11
C PHE A 67 29.25 10.13 8.23
N GLY A 68 28.24 9.98 9.09
CA GLY A 68 27.10 10.91 9.21
C GLY A 68 27.41 12.26 9.83
N GLY A 69 28.63 12.46 10.36
CA GLY A 69 29.06 13.69 11.02
C GLY A 69 28.41 13.89 12.40
N ALA A 70 28.98 14.78 13.21
CA ALA A 70 28.36 15.17 14.48
C ALA A 70 27.01 15.84 14.19
N SER A 71 25.96 15.41 14.90
CA SER A 71 24.69 16.14 14.90
C SER A 71 24.98 17.60 15.24
N ARG A 72 24.48 18.51 14.40
CA ARG A 72 24.47 19.95 14.71
C ARG A 72 23.69 20.21 16.00
#